data_AF-A0A9D5Q4G3-F1
#
_entry.id   AF-A0A9D5Q4G3-F1
#
_cell.length_a   1.000
_cell.length_b   1.000
_cell.length_c   1.000
_cell.angle_alpha   90.00
_cell.angle_beta   90.00
_cell.angle_gamma   90.00
#
_symmetry.space_group_name_H-M   'P 1'
#
loop_
_entity.id
_entity.type
_entity.pdbx_description
1 polymer ?
#
loop_
_entity_poly.entity_id
_entity_poly.type
_entity_poly.pdbx_seq_one_letter_code
_entity_poly.pdbx_strand_id
1 'polypeptide(L)'
;MCSQISNGSKQNKPDPPAFLPFIIETMRANVLQHIVVWLMGGMMILGCVGCQKQEEVPAIPAEYRDWTITNDIALDYPIPGHEDNCRVIYINPTGEQVQPTEHQGRVVYDYPEGTIIVKEVYEGLEEPEEGEEPMSLTVMIKAPQHPQSRAGWLWIVTSSASGQQQIIERDFCVDCHANANESHPYADKNVSNEFRDYVYFPPR
;
A
#
# COMPACT_ATOMS: atom_id res chain seq x y z
N MET A 1 28.68 18.02 52.77
CA MET A 1 28.19 19.39 53.02
C MET A 1 27.61 19.88 51.71
N CYS A 2 26.39 20.37 51.53
CA CYS A 2 25.15 20.56 52.29
C CYS A 2 24.11 20.83 51.17
N SER A 3 22.88 20.30 51.21
CA SER A 3 21.69 20.99 51.74
C SER A 3 21.38 22.29 50.94
N GLN A 4 20.20 22.60 50.39
CA GLN A 4 18.83 22.17 50.68
C GLN A 4 17.86 22.50 49.53
N ILE A 5 16.79 21.71 49.51
CA ILE A 5 15.46 21.98 48.95
C ILE A 5 14.69 22.84 49.96
N SER A 6 14.04 23.94 49.52
CA SER A 6 12.65 24.28 49.90
C SER A 6 12.17 25.57 49.23
N ASN A 7 10.97 25.57 48.67
CA ASN A 7 9.97 26.59 48.99
C ASN A 7 8.58 26.12 48.59
N GLY A 8 7.74 25.90 49.61
CA GLY A 8 6.33 25.59 49.45
C GLY A 8 5.49 26.86 49.32
N SER A 9 4.48 26.82 48.46
CA SER A 9 3.39 27.79 48.47
C SER A 9 2.14 27.15 49.09
N LYS A 10 1.58 27.82 50.09
CA LYS A 10 0.34 27.46 50.78
C LYS A 10 -0.84 27.78 49.86
N GLN A 11 -1.64 26.78 49.51
CA GLN A 11 -2.96 26.98 48.90
C GLN A 11 -3.97 27.29 50.00
N ASN A 12 -4.62 28.46 49.92
CA ASN A 12 -5.78 28.80 50.73
C ASN A 12 -7.02 28.12 50.14
N LYS A 13 -7.74 27.35 50.95
CA LYS A 13 -9.07 26.82 50.63
C LYS A 13 -10.10 27.95 50.72
N PRO A 14 -10.95 28.16 49.69
CA PRO A 14 -12.11 29.02 49.83
C PRO A 14 -13.24 28.29 50.58
N ASP A 15 -13.95 29.04 51.42
CA ASP A 15 -15.12 28.57 52.16
C ASP A 15 -16.29 28.25 51.22
N PRO A 16 -17.12 27.22 51.55
CA PRO A 16 -18.29 26.87 50.76
C PRO A 16 -19.42 27.90 50.95
N PRO A 17 -20.13 28.30 49.87
CA PRO A 17 -21.28 29.18 50.00
C PRO A 17 -22.48 28.44 50.60
N ALA A 18 -23.09 29.07 51.60
CA ALA A 18 -24.34 28.66 52.22
C ALA A 18 -25.53 29.03 51.33
N PHE A 19 -25.95 28.12 50.44
CA PHE A 19 -27.21 28.23 49.70
C PHE A 19 -27.85 26.87 49.45
N LEU A 20 -28.62 26.39 50.44
CA LEU A 20 -29.73 25.45 50.23
C LEU A 20 -30.87 25.96 51.12
N PRO A 21 -31.98 26.45 50.54
CA PRO A 21 -33.05 25.50 50.21
C PRO A 21 -33.88 25.96 48.99
N PHE A 22 -33.63 25.41 47.81
CA PHE A 22 -34.59 25.53 46.69
C PHE A 22 -34.66 24.29 45.78
N ILE A 23 -34.02 23.18 46.13
CA ILE A 23 -33.89 21.99 45.25
C ILE A 23 -34.61 20.78 45.84
N ILE A 24 -35.87 20.91 46.26
CA ILE A 24 -36.67 19.73 46.66
C ILE A 24 -37.90 19.52 45.76
N GLU A 25 -38.34 20.50 44.97
CA GLU A 25 -39.61 20.38 44.23
C GLU A 25 -39.47 20.04 42.73
N THR A 26 -38.28 20.19 42.12
CA THR A 26 -38.04 19.86 40.69
C THR A 26 -37.51 18.44 40.43
N MET A 27 -37.35 17.60 41.46
CA MET A 27 -36.73 16.27 41.31
C MET A 27 -37.69 15.13 40.92
N ARG A 28 -39.00 15.36 40.82
CA ARG A 28 -39.96 14.28 40.47
C ARG A 28 -40.31 14.16 38.98
N ALA A 29 -39.98 15.15 38.15
CA ALA A 29 -40.30 15.12 36.72
C ALA A 29 -39.12 14.77 35.80
N ASN A 30 -37.87 14.96 36.23
CA ASN A 30 -36.69 14.76 35.36
C ASN A 30 -36.10 13.34 35.39
N VAL A 31 -36.46 12.49 36.36
CA VAL A 31 -35.86 11.14 36.48
C VAL A 31 -36.38 10.19 35.39
N LEU A 32 -37.63 10.35 34.92
CA LEU A 32 -38.17 9.51 33.84
C LEU A 32 -37.61 9.88 32.45
N GLN A 33 -37.27 11.15 32.23
CA GLN A 33 -36.86 11.65 30.92
C GLN A 33 -35.40 11.31 30.60
N HIS A 34 -34.54 11.22 31.60
CA HIS A 34 -33.16 10.76 31.41
C HIS A 34 -33.05 9.25 31.17
N ILE A 35 -33.92 8.42 31.76
CA ILE A 35 -33.90 6.97 31.54
C ILE A 35 -34.24 6.60 30.09
N VAL A 36 -35.16 7.34 29.45
CA VAL A 36 -35.55 7.11 28.04
C VAL A 36 -34.46 7.56 27.06
N VAL A 37 -33.74 8.65 27.35
CA VAL A 37 -32.60 9.12 26.53
C VAL A 37 -31.41 8.17 26.63
N TRP A 38 -31.15 7.58 27.79
CA TRP A 38 -30.09 6.56 27.94
C TRP A 38 -30.45 5.22 27.28
N LEU A 39 -31.72 4.82 27.27
CA LEU A 39 -32.16 3.61 26.56
C LEU A 39 -32.15 3.76 25.03
N MET A 40 -32.43 4.96 24.50
CA MET A 40 -32.29 5.22 23.05
C MET A 40 -30.85 5.58 22.63
N GLY A 41 -30.04 6.18 23.50
CA GLY A 41 -28.63 6.48 23.25
C GLY A 41 -27.70 5.26 23.39
N GLY A 42 -28.06 4.28 24.23
CA GLY A 42 -27.27 3.05 24.43
C GLY A 42 -27.40 2.03 23.29
N MET A 43 -28.47 2.08 22.49
CA MET A 43 -28.73 1.09 21.44
C MET A 43 -28.09 1.42 20.08
N MET A 44 -27.38 2.54 19.95
CA MET A 44 -26.78 3.00 18.69
C MET A 44 -25.27 2.74 18.56
N ILE A 45 -24.63 2.15 19.59
CA ILE A 45 -23.18 1.84 19.58
C ILE A 45 -22.91 0.36 19.20
N LEU A 46 -23.95 -0.46 19.05
CA LEU A 46 -23.82 -1.91 18.79
C LEU A 46 -24.00 -2.31 17.31
N GLY A 47 -23.93 -1.36 16.37
CA GLY A 47 -24.01 -1.62 14.94
C GLY A 47 -22.68 -1.30 14.27
N CYS A 48 -22.12 -2.27 13.54
CA CYS A 48 -20.98 -2.11 12.62
C CYS A 48 -19.57 -2.38 13.19
N VAL A 49 -19.40 -3.36 14.08
CA VAL A 49 -18.16 -4.17 14.02
C VAL A 49 -18.33 -5.15 12.86
N GLY A 50 -18.31 -4.63 11.64
CA GLY A 50 -18.17 -5.47 10.47
C GLY A 50 -16.78 -6.09 10.54
N CYS A 51 -16.70 -7.40 10.71
CA CYS A 51 -15.52 -8.15 10.33
C CYS A 51 -15.33 -7.91 8.82
N GLN A 52 -14.60 -6.85 8.47
CA GLN A 52 -14.09 -6.70 7.13
C GLN A 52 -13.08 -7.82 6.98
N LYS A 53 -13.50 -8.91 6.31
CA LYS A 53 -12.63 -10.04 5.98
C LYS A 53 -11.45 -9.43 5.22
N GLN A 54 -10.31 -9.35 5.88
CA GLN A 54 -9.09 -8.87 5.25
C GLN A 54 -8.84 -9.79 4.06
N GLU A 55 -8.90 -9.21 2.87
CA GLU A 55 -8.70 -9.94 1.64
C GLU A 55 -7.25 -10.42 1.62
N GLU A 56 -7.06 -11.71 1.35
CA GLU A 56 -5.74 -12.33 1.42
C GLU A 56 -4.89 -11.83 0.26
N VAL A 57 -3.60 -11.58 0.52
CA VAL A 57 -2.66 -11.22 -0.54
C VAL A 57 -2.59 -12.38 -1.53
N PRO A 58 -2.80 -12.14 -2.85
CA PRO A 58 -2.69 -13.20 -3.83
C PRO A 58 -1.32 -13.87 -3.77
N ALA A 59 -1.30 -15.20 -3.74
CA ALA A 59 -0.05 -15.95 -3.73
C ALA A 59 0.71 -15.75 -5.05
N ILE A 60 2.02 -15.54 -4.94
CA ILE A 60 2.94 -15.51 -6.08
C ILE A 60 3.20 -16.96 -6.50
N PRO A 61 2.95 -17.35 -7.76
CA PRO A 61 3.20 -18.71 -8.23
C PRO A 61 4.67 -19.10 -8.07
N ALA A 62 4.97 -20.28 -7.53
CA ALA A 62 6.34 -20.69 -7.23
C ALA A 62 7.19 -20.93 -8.49
N GLU A 63 6.51 -21.21 -9.61
CA GLU A 63 7.06 -21.49 -10.93
C GLU A 63 7.33 -20.22 -11.77
N TYR A 64 7.30 -19.02 -11.17
CA TYR A 64 7.45 -17.77 -11.94
C TYR A 64 8.78 -17.66 -12.71
N ARG A 65 9.84 -18.36 -12.27
CA ARG A 65 11.13 -18.38 -12.95
C ARG A 65 11.10 -19.11 -14.30
N ASP A 66 10.07 -19.92 -14.57
CA ASP A 66 9.83 -20.56 -15.87
C ASP A 66 9.14 -19.63 -16.88
N TRP A 67 8.76 -18.42 -16.45
CA TRP A 67 8.09 -17.44 -17.29
C TRP A 67 9.06 -16.62 -18.14
N THR A 68 8.52 -15.84 -19.09
CA THR A 68 9.35 -15.00 -19.96
C THR A 68 9.98 -13.84 -19.21
N ILE A 69 11.27 -13.60 -19.48
CA ILE A 69 11.99 -12.42 -19.03
C ILE A 69 11.68 -11.26 -19.99
N THR A 70 11.28 -10.09 -19.48
CA THR A 70 10.86 -8.95 -20.33
C THR A 70 11.96 -7.94 -20.63
N ASN A 71 13.13 -8.07 -20.02
CA ASN A 71 14.26 -7.17 -20.23
C ASN A 71 15.41 -7.87 -20.97
N ASP A 72 15.78 -7.32 -22.13
CA ASP A 72 16.94 -7.77 -22.91
C ASP A 72 18.28 -7.16 -22.42
N ILE A 73 18.20 -6.26 -21.43
CA ILE A 73 19.36 -5.56 -20.85
C ILE A 73 19.44 -5.87 -19.36
N ALA A 74 20.66 -5.94 -18.83
CA ALA A 74 20.88 -5.99 -17.40
C ALA A 74 20.25 -4.75 -16.73
N LEU A 75 19.56 -4.96 -15.61
CA LEU A 75 18.97 -3.88 -14.80
C LEU A 75 19.85 -3.63 -13.57
N ASP A 76 21.09 -3.27 -13.88
CA ASP A 76 22.25 -3.13 -12.99
C ASP A 76 22.63 -1.66 -12.73
N TYR A 77 21.66 -0.74 -12.79
CA TYR A 77 21.89 0.69 -12.60
C TYR A 77 20.93 1.32 -11.59
N PRO A 78 21.34 2.37 -10.86
CA PRO A 78 20.48 3.03 -9.87
C PRO A 78 19.16 3.53 -10.47
N ILE A 79 18.04 3.17 -9.85
CA ILE A 79 16.73 3.76 -10.15
C ILE A 79 16.18 4.34 -8.85
N PRO A 80 15.79 5.63 -8.81
CA PRO A 80 15.18 6.23 -7.62
C PRO A 80 14.03 5.37 -7.09
N GLY A 81 14.08 5.01 -5.80
CA GLY A 81 13.07 4.15 -5.19
C GLY A 81 13.31 2.64 -5.33
N HIS A 82 14.40 2.21 -5.99
CA HIS A 82 14.73 0.80 -6.21
C HIS A 82 16.15 0.41 -5.76
N GLU A 83 16.81 1.26 -4.97
CA GLU A 83 18.16 1.03 -4.46
C GLU A 83 19.18 0.75 -5.59
N ASP A 84 20.40 0.36 -5.21
CA ASP A 84 21.50 0.04 -6.12
C ASP A 84 21.66 -1.48 -6.25
N ASN A 85 20.59 -2.13 -6.73
CA ASN A 85 20.45 -3.59 -6.76
C ASN A 85 20.28 -4.15 -8.19
N CYS A 86 20.68 -5.37 -8.49
CA CYS A 86 20.41 -6.02 -9.76
C CYS A 86 18.96 -6.52 -9.78
N ARG A 87 18.33 -6.50 -10.95
CA ARG A 87 16.91 -6.82 -11.11
C ARG A 87 16.68 -7.71 -12.32
N VAL A 88 15.83 -8.71 -12.16
CA VAL A 88 15.35 -9.57 -13.25
C VAL A 88 13.83 -9.52 -13.25
N ILE A 89 13.21 -9.32 -14.42
CA ILE A 89 11.76 -9.14 -14.54
C ILE A 89 11.17 -10.30 -15.34
N TYR A 90 10.24 -11.01 -14.72
CA TYR A 90 9.45 -12.08 -15.31
C TYR A 90 8.02 -11.63 -15.53
N ILE A 91 7.37 -12.10 -16.59
CA ILE A 91 5.94 -11.88 -16.86
C ILE A 91 5.24 -13.19 -17.17
N ASN A 92 4.08 -13.44 -16.58
CA ASN A 92 3.35 -14.68 -16.82
C ASN A 92 2.81 -14.79 -18.26
N PRO A 93 2.47 -16.00 -18.72
CA PRO A 93 1.93 -16.21 -20.08
C PRO A 93 0.66 -15.39 -20.39
N THR A 94 -0.12 -14.97 -19.39
CA THR A 94 -1.27 -14.08 -19.57
C THR A 94 -0.83 -12.68 -19.98
N GLY A 95 0.20 -12.13 -19.33
CA GLY A 95 0.76 -10.82 -19.68
C GLY A 95 1.49 -10.81 -21.02
N GLU A 96 2.16 -11.90 -21.38
CA GLU A 96 2.81 -12.06 -22.69
C GLU A 96 1.83 -11.96 -23.87
N GLN A 97 0.56 -12.30 -23.64
CA GLN A 97 -0.46 -12.23 -24.67
C GLN A 97 -0.90 -10.79 -24.99
N VAL A 98 -0.42 -9.78 -24.27
CA VAL A 98 -0.74 -8.38 -24.54
C VAL A 98 -0.49 -8.06 -26.02
N GLN A 99 -1.51 -7.54 -26.70
CA GLN A 99 -1.40 -7.09 -28.08
C GLN A 99 -1.54 -5.57 -28.08
N PRO A 100 -0.46 -4.82 -28.35
CA PRO A 100 -0.56 -3.37 -28.40
C PRO A 100 -1.50 -2.94 -29.52
N THR A 101 -2.31 -1.93 -29.25
CA THR A 101 -3.29 -1.37 -30.18
C THR A 101 -2.98 0.08 -30.45
N GLU A 102 -3.41 0.60 -31.60
CA GLU A 102 -3.26 2.03 -31.91
C GLU A 102 -4.55 2.78 -31.53
N HIS A 103 -4.41 3.77 -30.65
CA HIS A 103 -5.48 4.68 -30.27
C HIS A 103 -5.02 6.12 -30.51
N GLN A 104 -5.69 6.83 -31.42
CA GLN A 104 -5.41 8.24 -31.72
C GLN A 104 -3.94 8.52 -32.08
N GLY A 105 -3.31 7.62 -32.85
CA GLY A 105 -1.90 7.76 -33.27
C GLY A 105 -0.88 7.39 -32.18
N ARG A 106 -1.33 6.78 -31.08
CA ARG A 106 -0.50 6.33 -29.96
C ARG A 106 -0.65 4.82 -29.78
N VAL A 107 0.47 4.13 -29.61
CA VAL A 107 0.46 2.71 -29.23
C VAL A 107 0.06 2.58 -27.76
N VAL A 108 -0.86 1.67 -27.47
CA VAL A 108 -1.44 1.43 -26.14
C VAL A 108 -1.31 -0.06 -25.83
N TYR A 109 -0.61 -0.36 -24.74
CA TYR A 109 -0.63 -1.65 -24.08
C TYR A 109 -1.76 -1.62 -23.05
N ASP A 110 -2.63 -2.62 -23.10
CA ASP A 110 -3.66 -2.85 -22.08
C ASP A 110 -3.53 -4.31 -21.64
N TYR A 111 -2.87 -4.51 -20.50
CA TYR A 111 -2.60 -5.87 -20.04
C TYR A 111 -3.89 -6.54 -19.55
N PRO A 112 -4.13 -7.81 -19.92
CA PRO A 112 -5.30 -8.53 -19.46
C PRO A 112 -5.28 -8.71 -17.94
N GLU A 113 -6.47 -8.71 -17.33
CA GLU A 113 -6.65 -9.09 -15.91
C GLU A 113 -6.02 -10.46 -15.65
N GLY A 114 -5.33 -10.60 -14.52
CA GLY A 114 -4.53 -11.78 -14.20
C GLY A 114 -3.11 -11.76 -14.77
N THR A 115 -2.69 -10.69 -15.45
CA THR A 115 -1.27 -10.45 -15.73
C THR A 115 -0.50 -10.34 -14.42
N ILE A 116 0.62 -11.07 -14.31
CA ILE A 116 1.52 -11.02 -13.16
C ILE A 116 2.91 -10.70 -13.67
N ILE A 117 3.53 -9.67 -13.10
CA ILE A 117 4.93 -9.31 -13.34
C ILE A 117 5.68 -9.47 -12.03
N VAL A 118 6.68 -10.34 -12.01
CA VAL A 118 7.56 -10.56 -10.85
C VAL A 118 8.90 -9.94 -11.15
N LYS A 119 9.32 -8.98 -10.32
CA LYS A 119 10.68 -8.46 -10.33
C LYS A 119 11.44 -9.02 -9.15
N GLU A 120 12.46 -9.81 -9.44
CA GLU A 120 13.47 -10.21 -8.48
C GLU A 120 14.42 -9.05 -8.22
N VAL A 121 14.82 -8.88 -6.96
CA VAL A 121 15.80 -7.87 -6.53
C VAL A 121 16.92 -8.60 -5.81
N TYR A 122 18.14 -8.48 -6.32
CA TYR A 122 19.37 -9.10 -5.80
C TYR A 122 20.23 -8.08 -5.06
N GLU A 123 21.16 -8.53 -4.22
CA GLU A 123 22.04 -7.63 -3.48
C GLU A 123 23.15 -7.07 -4.39
N GLY A 124 23.28 -5.74 -4.45
CA GLY A 124 24.31 -5.09 -5.28
C GLY A 124 23.99 -5.13 -6.78
N LEU A 125 24.85 -4.54 -7.62
CA LEU A 125 24.58 -4.34 -9.05
C LEU A 125 25.10 -5.46 -9.96
N GLU A 126 25.71 -6.51 -9.41
CA GLU A 126 26.30 -7.58 -10.21
C GLU A 126 25.19 -8.51 -10.77
N GLU A 127 25.45 -9.14 -11.91
CA GLU A 127 24.55 -10.16 -12.46
C GLU A 127 24.49 -11.35 -11.47
N PRO A 128 23.29 -11.83 -11.11
CA PRO A 128 23.17 -12.90 -10.12
C PRO A 128 23.82 -14.19 -10.58
N GLU A 129 24.47 -14.89 -9.66
CA GLU A 129 25.03 -16.21 -9.94
C GLU A 129 23.92 -17.26 -10.16
N GLU A 130 24.25 -18.35 -10.86
CA GLU A 130 23.29 -19.43 -11.06
C GLU A 130 22.84 -20.02 -9.71
N GLY A 131 21.53 -19.94 -9.43
CA GLY A 131 20.95 -20.42 -8.17
C GLY A 131 21.06 -19.44 -7.00
N GLU A 132 21.55 -18.22 -7.24
CA GLU A 132 21.42 -17.13 -6.27
C GLU A 132 19.94 -16.82 -6.02
N GLU A 133 19.60 -16.52 -4.76
CA GLU A 133 18.23 -16.19 -4.37
C GLU A 133 18.08 -14.67 -4.16
N PRO A 134 17.00 -14.04 -4.67
CA PRO A 134 16.81 -12.62 -4.52
C PRO A 134 16.54 -12.25 -3.05
N MET A 135 16.97 -11.07 -2.61
CA MET A 135 16.65 -10.55 -1.28
C MET A 135 15.17 -10.21 -1.11
N SER A 136 14.50 -9.85 -2.21
CA SER A 136 13.07 -9.55 -2.24
C SER A 136 12.46 -9.71 -3.62
N LEU A 137 11.13 -9.85 -3.65
CA LEU A 137 10.32 -9.76 -4.86
C LEU A 137 9.47 -8.49 -4.80
N THR A 138 9.36 -7.77 -5.91
CA THR A 138 8.30 -6.78 -6.11
C THR A 138 7.40 -7.24 -7.24
N VAL A 139 6.11 -7.36 -6.98
CA VAL A 139 5.15 -8.01 -7.88
C VAL A 139 4.03 -7.04 -8.25
N MET A 140 3.69 -6.99 -9.53
CA MET A 140 2.50 -6.30 -10.04
C MET A 140 1.49 -7.34 -10.51
N ILE A 141 0.22 -7.22 -10.07
CA ILE A 141 -0.88 -8.09 -10.53
C ILE A 141 -2.00 -7.23 -11.10
N LYS A 142 -2.36 -7.43 -12.38
CA LYS A 142 -3.48 -6.72 -13.01
C LYS A 142 -4.78 -7.25 -12.43
N ALA A 143 -5.43 -6.45 -11.59
CA ALA A 143 -6.66 -6.80 -10.89
C ALA A 143 -7.50 -5.54 -10.67
N PRO A 144 -8.10 -4.96 -11.72
CA PRO A 144 -8.74 -3.64 -11.65
C PRO A 144 -9.97 -3.57 -10.74
N GLN A 145 -10.56 -4.71 -10.39
CA GLN A 145 -11.75 -4.82 -9.54
C GLN A 145 -11.39 -5.11 -8.08
N HIS A 146 -10.11 -5.38 -7.78
CA HIS A 146 -9.68 -5.61 -6.41
C HIS A 146 -9.70 -4.30 -5.61
N PRO A 147 -10.22 -4.26 -4.37
CA PRO A 147 -10.40 -3.01 -3.62
C PRO A 147 -9.08 -2.29 -3.28
N GLN A 148 -7.99 -3.05 -3.14
CA GLN A 148 -6.64 -2.50 -2.93
C GLN A 148 -5.89 -2.18 -4.24
N SER A 149 -6.52 -2.39 -5.39
CA SER A 149 -5.94 -2.05 -6.69
C SER A 149 -5.70 -0.54 -6.79
N ARG A 150 -4.58 -0.16 -7.38
CA ARG A 150 -4.24 1.23 -7.69
C ARG A 150 -3.84 1.30 -9.15
N ALA A 151 -4.55 2.15 -9.90
CA ALA A 151 -4.45 2.24 -11.35
C ALA A 151 -4.61 0.90 -12.09
N GLY A 152 -5.45 0.00 -11.55
CA GLY A 152 -5.71 -1.31 -12.14
C GLY A 152 -4.76 -2.42 -11.69
N TRP A 153 -3.75 -2.11 -10.87
CA TRP A 153 -2.73 -3.05 -10.42
C TRP A 153 -2.68 -3.19 -8.89
N LEU A 154 -2.44 -4.41 -8.41
CA LEU A 154 -1.93 -4.65 -7.06
C LEU A 154 -0.41 -4.55 -7.08
N TRP A 155 0.13 -3.89 -6.07
CA TRP A 155 1.56 -3.64 -5.90
C TRP A 155 2.01 -4.37 -4.66
N ILE A 156 2.79 -5.44 -4.81
CA ILE A 156 3.13 -6.35 -3.71
C ILE A 156 4.64 -6.35 -3.52
N VAL A 157 5.09 -6.35 -2.27
CA VAL A 157 6.49 -6.59 -1.91
C VAL A 157 6.56 -7.82 -1.04
N THR A 158 7.50 -8.71 -1.35
CA THR A 158 7.76 -9.93 -0.60
C THR A 158 9.22 -9.94 -0.13
N SER A 159 9.44 -10.15 1.16
CA SER A 159 10.78 -10.39 1.67
C SER A 159 11.12 -11.87 1.53
N SER A 160 12.21 -12.20 0.84
CA SER A 160 12.63 -13.60 0.70
C SER A 160 13.12 -14.19 2.03
N ALA A 161 13.67 -13.35 2.90
CA ALA A 161 14.16 -13.78 4.22
C ALA A 161 13.04 -14.24 5.16
N SER A 162 11.87 -13.60 5.13
CA SER A 162 10.75 -13.91 6.03
C SER A 162 9.57 -14.59 5.33
N GLY A 163 9.51 -14.55 4.00
CA GLY A 163 8.33 -14.93 3.21
C GLY A 163 7.14 -13.99 3.37
N GLN A 164 7.29 -12.88 4.12
CA GLN A 164 6.20 -11.96 4.37
C GLN A 164 5.86 -11.17 3.11
N GLN A 165 4.57 -11.16 2.75
CA GLN A 165 4.02 -10.40 1.65
C GLN A 165 3.24 -9.20 2.16
N GLN A 166 3.35 -8.07 1.46
CA GLN A 166 2.60 -6.86 1.75
C GLN A 166 2.10 -6.22 0.46
N ILE A 167 0.79 -5.94 0.40
CA ILE A 167 0.23 -5.03 -0.61
C ILE A 167 0.61 -3.59 -0.21
N ILE A 168 1.26 -2.87 -1.11
CA ILE A 168 1.62 -1.48 -0.97
C ILE A 168 0.41 -0.63 -1.35
N GLU A 169 -0.17 0.01 -0.35
CA GLU A 169 -1.34 0.88 -0.54
C GLU A 169 -0.99 2.34 -0.84
N ARG A 170 0.31 2.70 -0.75
CA ARG A 170 0.80 4.06 -0.99
C ARG A 170 0.98 4.31 -2.48
N ASP A 171 0.68 5.53 -2.90
CA ASP A 171 0.73 5.94 -4.30
C ASP A 171 2.15 5.98 -4.89
N PHE A 172 3.19 5.89 -4.05
CA PHE A 172 4.59 5.97 -4.48
C PHE A 172 4.95 5.04 -5.66
N CYS A 173 4.53 3.76 -5.61
CA CYS A 173 4.81 2.82 -6.70
C CYS A 173 4.10 3.23 -7.99
N VAL A 174 2.83 3.62 -7.88
CA VAL A 174 1.98 4.01 -9.01
C VAL A 174 2.50 5.29 -9.65
N ASP A 175 2.83 6.29 -8.84
CA ASP A 175 3.31 7.60 -9.30
C ASP A 175 4.64 7.46 -10.06
N CYS A 176 5.56 6.66 -9.54
CA CYS A 176 6.83 6.41 -10.22
C CYS A 176 6.63 5.61 -11.52
N HIS A 177 5.74 4.61 -11.50
CA HIS A 177 5.44 3.80 -12.67
C HIS A 177 4.56 4.51 -13.71
N ALA A 178 3.86 5.59 -13.35
CA ALA A 178 3.08 6.37 -14.31
C ALA A 178 3.97 6.92 -15.44
N ASN A 179 5.24 7.21 -15.13
CA ASN A 179 6.22 7.67 -16.10
C ASN A 179 6.58 6.62 -17.16
N ALA A 180 6.27 5.33 -16.96
CA ALA A 180 6.40 4.31 -18.01
C ALA A 180 5.47 4.60 -19.20
N ASN A 181 4.39 5.36 -18.96
CA ASN A 181 3.47 5.82 -19.99
C ASN A 181 3.95 7.08 -20.71
N GLU A 182 5.17 7.55 -20.49
CA GLU A 182 5.72 8.71 -21.18
C GLU A 182 7.18 8.46 -21.57
N SER A 183 7.79 9.38 -22.32
CA SER A 183 9.23 9.31 -22.54
C SER A 183 10.01 9.42 -21.23
N HIS A 184 10.98 8.54 -21.02
CA HIS A 184 11.74 8.42 -19.77
C HIS A 184 13.23 8.13 -20.02
N PRO A 185 14.13 8.27 -19.02
CA PRO A 185 15.55 8.02 -19.24
C PRO A 185 15.95 6.53 -19.21
N TYR A 186 15.05 5.65 -18.76
CA TYR A 186 15.35 4.23 -18.55
C TYR A 186 15.16 3.39 -19.83
N ALA A 187 15.91 2.30 -19.97
CA ALA A 187 15.73 1.30 -21.02
C ALA A 187 15.65 1.87 -22.45
N ASP A 188 14.56 1.56 -23.17
CA ASP A 188 14.29 2.05 -24.53
C ASP A 188 13.74 3.48 -24.58
N LYS A 189 13.61 4.12 -23.41
CA LYS A 189 13.23 5.51 -23.20
C LYS A 189 11.80 5.88 -23.64
N ASN A 190 11.02 4.92 -24.13
CA ASN A 190 9.70 5.15 -24.69
C ASN A 190 9.65 6.40 -25.61
N VAL A 191 10.56 6.48 -26.59
CA VAL A 191 10.71 7.66 -27.46
C VAL A 191 9.47 7.95 -28.31
N SER A 192 8.65 6.93 -28.55
CA SER A 192 7.37 7.04 -29.27
C SER A 192 6.20 7.45 -28.38
N ASN A 193 6.44 7.67 -27.08
CA ASN A 193 5.44 8.08 -26.10
C ASN A 193 4.23 7.13 -26.03
N GLU A 194 4.48 5.83 -26.06
CA GLU A 194 3.48 4.77 -25.97
C GLU A 194 2.81 4.80 -24.58
N PHE A 195 1.55 4.40 -24.48
CA PHE A 195 0.92 4.12 -23.18
C PHE A 195 1.22 2.67 -22.84
N ARG A 196 1.94 2.43 -21.74
CA ARG A 196 2.48 1.09 -21.40
C ARG A 196 1.83 0.48 -20.17
N ASP A 197 0.71 1.05 -19.73
CA ASP A 197 -0.04 0.59 -18.57
C ASP A 197 0.89 0.33 -17.35
N TYR A 198 1.73 1.33 -17.04
CA TYR A 198 2.63 1.32 -15.89
C TYR A 198 3.82 0.33 -15.98
N VAL A 199 4.05 -0.31 -17.13
CA VAL A 199 5.13 -1.29 -17.34
C VAL A 199 6.27 -0.69 -18.17
N TYR A 200 7.46 -0.55 -17.57
CA TYR A 200 8.64 0.00 -18.26
C TYR A 200 9.21 -0.94 -19.33
N PHE A 201 9.08 -2.26 -19.12
CA PHE A 201 9.65 -3.32 -19.95
C PHE A 201 8.53 -4.22 -20.46
N PRO A 202 7.76 -3.78 -21.47
CA PRO A 202 6.77 -4.65 -22.09
C PRO A 202 7.44 -5.83 -22.81
N PRO A 203 6.80 -7.01 -22.87
CA PRO A 203 7.32 -8.12 -23.66
C PRO A 203 7.39 -7.73 -25.15
N ARG A 204 8.40 -8.25 -25.86
CA ARG A 204 8.66 -7.96 -27.28
C ARG A 204 8.76 -9.22 -28.13
#